data_AF-A0A1I0F299-F1
#
_entry.id   AF-A0A1I0F299-F1
#
_cell.length_a   1.000
_cell.length_b   1.000
_cell.length_c   1.000
_cell.angle_alpha   90.00
_cell.angle_beta   90.00
_cell.angle_gamma   90.00
#
_symmetry.space_group_name_H-M   'P 1'
#
loop_
_entity.id
_entity.type
_entity.pdbx_description
1 polymer ?
#
loop_
_entity_poly.entity_id
_entity_poly.type
_entity_poly.pdbx_seq_one_letter_code
_entity_poly.pdbx_strand_id
1 'polypeptide(L)'
;MKKFLNVFLTIIMVCVIIVLCINLSIRKMSVKTVADAIVIQEVSGKVKEVLNESFPDVSNENIDKVEDIIEGNDALDNITGEFLDQVTYTINNDKEIETTGILEGITDVIDKSIPELEEAIGKKISQEQIDKIKTKLTNKDSLLQNKIKNTVEKIQTSAPKTKQIIKTYDILSNNLTKIICIIGIIIIVVLLGVINKSYFKWTLFSGIGLLVSGILLGLFLPLAVNAMEFTIGMRILGMSIDIPVDSLWMSGLICGGIGIILLVIYMVLNRKYPTYDRHYY
;
A
#
# COMPACT_ATOMS: atom_id res chain seq x y z
N MET A 1 -35.09 16.69 12.67
CA MET A 1 -33.65 16.91 12.97
C MET A 1 -32.89 15.63 13.34
N LYS A 2 -33.29 14.84 14.35
CA LYS A 2 -32.52 13.65 14.80
C LYS A 2 -32.19 12.62 13.70
N LYS A 3 -33.17 12.25 12.85
CA LYS A 3 -32.95 11.32 11.73
C LYS A 3 -31.93 11.84 10.71
N PHE A 4 -32.03 13.12 10.36
CA PHE A 4 -31.09 13.77 9.44
C PHE A 4 -29.65 13.79 10.01
N LEU A 5 -29.51 14.14 11.28
CA LEU A 5 -28.21 14.17 11.96
C LEU A 5 -27.56 12.78 12.03
N ASN A 6 -28.34 11.73 12.27
CA ASN A 6 -27.83 10.35 12.27
C ASN A 6 -27.32 9.93 10.89
N VAL A 7 -28.08 10.24 9.84
CA VAL A 7 -27.67 9.94 8.45
C VAL A 7 -26.39 10.70 8.11
N PHE A 8 -26.32 11.99 8.44
CA PHE A 8 -25.15 12.81 8.21
C PHE A 8 -23.90 12.28 8.95
N LEU A 9 -24.02 11.94 10.23
CA LEU A 9 -22.93 11.34 11.00
C LEU A 9 -22.51 9.98 10.44
N THR A 10 -23.45 9.16 9.95
CA THR A 10 -23.15 7.87 9.33
C THR A 10 -22.37 8.07 8.02
N ILE A 11 -22.73 9.07 7.21
CA ILE A 11 -21.98 9.41 5.99
C ILE A 11 -20.55 9.84 6.34
N ILE A 12 -20.38 10.70 7.35
CA ILE A 12 -19.04 11.08 7.82
C ILE A 12 -18.28 9.84 8.29
N MET A 13 -18.91 8.94 9.03
CA MET A 13 -18.29 7.69 9.48
C MET A 13 -17.79 6.85 8.30
N VAL A 14 -18.60 6.72 7.25
CA VAL A 14 -18.24 5.99 6.02
C VAL A 14 -16.98 6.60 5.41
N CYS A 15 -16.92 7.93 5.29
CA CYS A 15 -15.74 8.63 4.75
C CYS A 15 -14.50 8.38 5.61
N VAL A 16 -14.61 8.49 6.94
CA VAL A 16 -13.46 8.28 7.85
C VAL A 16 -12.97 6.83 7.82
N ILE A 17 -13.88 5.85 7.73
CA ILE A 17 -13.53 4.43 7.59
C ILE A 17 -12.78 4.19 6.27
N ILE A 18 -13.27 4.77 5.16
CA ILE A 18 -12.60 4.64 3.87
C ILE A 18 -11.18 5.22 3.94
N VAL A 19 -11.02 6.42 4.50
CA VAL A 19 -9.69 7.05 4.68
C VAL A 19 -8.79 6.19 5.56
N LEU A 20 -9.31 5.60 6.64
CA LEU A 20 -8.55 4.69 7.50
C LEU A 20 -8.10 3.43 6.75
N CYS A 21 -8.98 2.80 5.98
CA CYS A 21 -8.64 1.61 5.20
C CYS A 21 -7.62 1.91 4.10
N ILE A 22 -7.73 3.07 3.45
CA ILE A 22 -6.71 3.55 2.51
C ILE A 22 -5.39 3.76 3.25
N ASN A 23 -5.38 4.41 4.42
CA ASN A 23 -4.17 4.64 5.22
C ASN A 23 -3.45 3.33 5.59
N LEU A 24 -4.21 2.28 5.92
CA LEU A 24 -3.65 0.96 6.23
C LEU A 24 -3.08 0.22 5.01
N SER A 25 -3.56 0.53 3.81
CA SER A 25 -3.26 -0.21 2.59
C SER A 25 -2.25 0.50 1.68
N ILE A 26 -2.30 1.84 1.63
CA ILE A 26 -1.60 2.65 0.64
C ILE A 26 -0.09 2.43 0.65
N ARG A 27 0.53 2.30 1.84
CA ARG A 27 1.97 2.03 1.94
C ARG A 27 2.32 0.68 1.32
N LYS A 28 1.61 -0.39 1.70
CA LYS A 28 1.84 -1.73 1.16
C LYS A 28 1.62 -1.80 -0.34
N MET A 29 0.54 -1.16 -0.83
CA MET A 29 0.24 -1.10 -2.27
C MET A 29 1.35 -0.38 -3.03
N SER A 30 1.78 0.80 -2.57
CA SER A 30 2.85 1.57 -3.21
C SER A 30 4.19 0.83 -3.19
N VAL A 31 4.55 0.22 -2.06
CA VAL A 31 5.77 -0.59 -1.92
C VAL A 31 5.82 -1.67 -2.97
N LYS A 32 4.77 -2.51 -3.01
CA LYS A 32 4.74 -3.63 -3.94
C LYS A 32 4.70 -3.17 -5.40
N THR A 33 3.92 -2.12 -5.72
CA THR A 33 3.90 -1.54 -7.07
C THR A 33 5.30 -1.09 -7.52
N VAL A 34 6.06 -0.42 -6.65
CA VAL A 34 7.40 0.08 -7.00
C VAL A 34 8.45 -1.03 -6.98
N ALA A 35 8.31 -2.01 -6.08
CA ALA A 35 9.17 -3.19 -6.06
C ALA A 35 9.04 -3.93 -7.39
N ASP A 36 7.83 -4.31 -7.79
CA ASP A 36 7.55 -5.08 -9.00
C ASP A 36 7.96 -4.30 -10.26
N ALA A 37 7.59 -3.03 -10.36
CA ALA A 37 7.80 -2.23 -11.55
C ALA A 37 9.27 -1.84 -11.77
N ILE A 38 9.98 -1.45 -10.71
CA ILE A 38 11.30 -0.81 -10.83
C ILE A 38 12.40 -1.68 -10.23
N VAL A 39 12.24 -2.09 -8.98
CA VAL A 39 13.35 -2.68 -8.21
C VAL A 39 13.59 -4.13 -8.65
N ILE A 40 12.57 -4.97 -8.67
CA ILE A 40 12.64 -6.38 -9.06
C ILE A 40 13.08 -6.51 -10.51
N GLN A 41 12.49 -5.74 -11.44
CA GLN A 41 12.89 -5.79 -12.85
C GLN A 41 14.36 -5.43 -13.05
N GLU A 42 14.86 -4.38 -12.39
CA GLU A 42 16.24 -3.94 -12.58
C GLU A 42 17.23 -4.89 -11.89
N VAL A 43 16.95 -5.29 -10.64
CA VAL A 43 17.80 -6.21 -9.88
C VAL A 43 17.85 -7.58 -10.58
N SER A 44 16.70 -8.17 -10.88
CA SER A 44 16.60 -9.45 -11.58
C SER A 44 17.23 -9.38 -12.96
N GLY A 45 16.99 -8.29 -13.72
CA GLY A 45 17.61 -8.08 -15.02
C GLY A 45 19.14 -8.11 -14.96
N LYS A 46 19.75 -7.47 -13.97
CA LYS A 46 21.22 -7.46 -13.80
C LYS A 46 21.78 -8.78 -13.30
N VAL A 47 21.05 -9.49 -12.43
CA VAL A 47 21.41 -10.85 -12.02
C VAL A 47 21.35 -11.79 -13.22
N LYS A 48 20.24 -11.80 -13.98
CA LYS A 48 20.05 -12.59 -15.21
C LYS A 48 21.15 -12.28 -16.24
N GLU A 49 21.52 -11.01 -16.43
CA GLU A 49 22.61 -10.60 -17.33
C GLU A 49 23.95 -11.23 -16.94
N VAL A 50 24.36 -11.14 -15.67
CA VAL A 50 25.64 -11.71 -15.20
C VAL A 50 25.62 -13.24 -15.21
N LEU A 51 24.49 -13.86 -14.88
CA LEU A 51 24.34 -15.31 -14.92
C LEU A 51 24.41 -15.84 -16.36
N ASN A 52 23.74 -15.20 -17.33
CA ASN A 52 23.83 -15.56 -18.74
C ASN A 52 25.26 -15.42 -19.30
N GLU A 53 25.98 -14.35 -18.93
CA GLU A 53 27.38 -14.15 -19.32
C GLU A 53 28.29 -15.25 -18.74
N SER A 54 27.97 -15.71 -17.54
CA SER A 54 28.82 -16.63 -16.76
C SER A 54 28.54 -18.10 -16.99
N PHE A 55 27.28 -18.44 -17.27
CA PHE A 55 26.77 -19.79 -17.38
C PHE A 55 25.87 -19.93 -18.61
N PRO A 56 26.45 -19.82 -19.83
CA PRO A 56 25.68 -19.85 -21.09
C PRO A 56 25.00 -21.20 -21.37
N ASP A 57 25.36 -22.23 -20.60
CA ASP A 57 24.82 -23.59 -20.67
C ASP A 57 23.63 -23.82 -19.72
N VAL A 58 23.31 -22.86 -18.84
CA VAL A 58 22.09 -22.91 -18.02
C VAL A 58 20.89 -22.53 -18.89
N SER A 59 19.78 -23.27 -18.73
CA SER A 59 18.56 -23.02 -19.49
C SER A 59 17.95 -21.67 -19.11
N ASN A 60 17.37 -20.98 -20.09
CA ASN A 60 16.63 -19.73 -19.84
C ASN A 60 15.52 -19.93 -18.80
N GLU A 61 14.88 -21.10 -18.76
CA GLU A 61 13.85 -21.44 -17.78
C GLU A 61 14.37 -21.42 -16.33
N ASN A 62 15.60 -21.88 -16.08
CA ASN A 62 16.21 -21.79 -14.76
C ASN A 62 16.69 -20.37 -14.42
N ILE A 63 17.06 -19.58 -15.43
CA ILE A 63 17.42 -18.17 -15.27
C ILE A 63 16.16 -17.31 -15.05
N ASP A 64 15.01 -17.72 -15.56
CA ASP A 64 13.75 -16.97 -15.35
C ASP A 64 13.28 -17.03 -13.90
N LYS A 65 13.57 -18.12 -13.17
CA LYS A 65 13.32 -18.26 -11.72
C LYS A 65 14.04 -17.23 -10.84
N VAL A 66 15.06 -16.55 -11.38
CA VAL A 66 15.76 -15.46 -10.67
C VAL A 66 14.79 -14.39 -10.22
N GLU A 67 13.76 -14.10 -11.03
CA GLU A 67 12.77 -13.07 -10.72
C GLU A 67 11.89 -13.49 -9.53
N ASP A 68 11.40 -14.74 -9.54
CA ASP A 68 10.62 -15.30 -8.44
C ASP A 68 11.39 -15.35 -7.11
N ILE A 69 12.70 -15.66 -7.16
CA ILE A 69 13.57 -15.72 -5.98
C ILE A 69 13.79 -14.31 -5.39
N ILE A 70 14.01 -13.32 -6.25
CA ILE A 70 14.22 -11.93 -5.81
C ILE A 70 12.91 -11.31 -5.34
N GLU A 71 11.78 -11.61 -5.99
CA GLU A 71 10.44 -11.20 -5.55
C GLU A 71 10.08 -11.82 -4.20
N GLY A 72 10.43 -13.09 -3.98
CA GLY A 72 10.16 -13.81 -2.73
C GLY A 72 10.94 -13.30 -1.52
N ASN A 73 11.87 -12.36 -1.69
CA ASN A 73 12.67 -11.82 -0.60
C ASN A 73 11.94 -10.67 0.11
N ASP A 74 11.27 -10.97 1.22
CA ASP A 74 10.53 -10.01 2.06
C ASP A 74 11.37 -8.77 2.49
N ALA A 75 12.70 -8.87 2.52
CA ALA A 75 13.55 -7.71 2.84
C ALA A 75 13.50 -6.63 1.76
N LEU A 76 13.23 -7.01 0.51
CA LEU A 76 13.13 -6.10 -0.62
C LEU A 76 11.96 -5.14 -0.49
N ASP A 77 10.82 -5.61 0.03
CA ASP A 77 9.65 -4.79 0.33
C ASP A 77 9.98 -3.71 1.37
N ASN A 78 10.73 -4.07 2.42
CA ASN A 78 11.13 -3.11 3.45
C ASN A 78 12.05 -2.02 2.89
N ILE A 79 13.06 -2.42 2.11
CA ILE A 79 14.00 -1.49 1.47
C ILE A 79 13.26 -0.59 0.48
N THR A 80 12.31 -1.14 -0.27
CA THR A 80 11.47 -0.36 -1.20
C THR A 80 10.56 0.61 -0.45
N GLY A 81 10.07 0.23 0.74
CA GLY A 81 9.34 1.13 1.63
C GLY A 81 10.18 2.30 2.13
N GLU A 82 11.39 2.04 2.59
CA GLU A 82 12.33 3.10 2.99
C GLU A 82 12.66 4.03 1.80
N PHE A 83 12.85 3.45 0.62
CA PHE A 83 13.04 4.21 -0.62
C PHE A 83 11.85 5.14 -0.91
N LEU A 84 10.62 4.65 -0.83
CA LEU A 84 9.42 5.45 -1.06
C LEU A 84 9.28 6.58 -0.03
N ASP A 85 9.57 6.29 1.23
CA ASP A 85 9.51 7.27 2.31
C ASP A 85 10.56 8.38 2.10
N GLN A 86 11.76 8.00 1.65
CA GLN A 86 12.83 8.95 1.33
C GLN A 86 12.51 9.79 0.09
N VAL A 87 12.01 9.19 -0.99
CA VAL A 87 11.53 9.91 -2.18
C VAL A 87 10.45 10.93 -1.78
N THR A 88 9.50 10.51 -0.97
CA THR A 88 8.41 11.37 -0.47
C THR A 88 8.94 12.55 0.33
N TYR A 89 9.88 12.28 1.25
CA TYR A 89 10.53 13.32 2.05
C TYR A 89 11.31 14.31 1.17
N THR A 90 12.11 13.80 0.22
CA THR A 90 12.91 14.61 -0.70
C THR A 90 12.05 15.51 -1.58
N ILE A 91 10.93 15.01 -2.09
CA ILE A 91 9.99 15.80 -2.90
C ILE A 91 9.26 16.84 -2.05
N ASN A 92 8.82 16.50 -0.84
CA ASN A 92 8.09 17.43 0.01
C ASN A 92 8.96 18.54 0.60
N ASN A 93 10.28 18.35 0.68
CA ASN A 93 11.23 19.30 1.23
C ASN A 93 12.20 19.90 0.18
N ASP A 94 11.97 19.64 -1.11
CA ASP A 94 12.83 20.09 -2.23
C ASP A 94 14.34 19.82 -1.97
N LYS A 95 14.67 18.60 -1.56
CA LYS A 95 16.06 18.14 -1.31
C LYS A 95 16.59 17.28 -2.46
N GLU A 96 17.86 16.90 -2.39
CA GLU A 96 18.39 15.81 -3.21
C GLU A 96 18.06 14.45 -2.59
N ILE A 97 17.94 13.41 -3.43
CA ILE A 97 17.73 12.05 -2.97
C ILE A 97 19.06 11.40 -2.60
N GLU A 98 19.14 10.89 -1.38
CA GLU A 98 20.24 10.03 -0.95
C GLU A 98 19.86 8.58 -1.25
N THR A 99 20.69 7.85 -1.99
CA THR A 99 20.38 6.48 -2.44
C THR A 99 21.28 5.43 -1.80
N THR A 100 22.29 5.85 -1.02
CA THR A 100 23.34 4.99 -0.48
C THR A 100 22.77 3.85 0.38
N GLY A 101 21.93 4.16 1.37
CA GLY A 101 21.35 3.14 2.26
C GLY A 101 20.42 2.16 1.54
N ILE A 102 19.67 2.63 0.54
CA ILE A 102 18.79 1.78 -0.28
C ILE A 102 19.61 0.79 -1.11
N LEU A 103 20.71 1.26 -1.70
CA LEU A 103 21.61 0.43 -2.51
C LEU A 103 22.36 -0.60 -1.68
N GLU A 104 22.76 -0.25 -0.47
CA GLU A 104 23.31 -1.19 0.52
C GLU A 104 22.26 -2.26 0.90
N GLY A 105 21.01 -1.86 1.11
CA GLY A 105 19.90 -2.80 1.34
C GLY A 105 19.69 -3.76 0.16
N ILE A 106 19.66 -3.26 -1.08
CA ILE A 106 19.55 -4.09 -2.28
C ILE A 106 20.72 -5.08 -2.38
N THR A 107 21.92 -4.66 -1.98
CA THR A 107 23.10 -5.52 -1.95
C THR A 107 22.94 -6.67 -0.97
N ASP A 108 22.38 -6.42 0.21
CA ASP A 108 22.06 -7.45 1.22
C ASP A 108 20.96 -8.41 0.75
N VAL A 109 19.95 -7.92 0.02
CA VAL A 109 18.92 -8.77 -0.62
C VAL A 109 19.57 -9.74 -1.60
N ILE A 110 20.50 -9.26 -2.43
CA ILE A 110 21.21 -10.11 -3.40
C ILE A 110 22.02 -11.18 -2.66
N ASP A 111 22.79 -10.79 -1.64
CA ASP A 111 23.60 -11.72 -0.85
C ASP A 111 22.76 -12.82 -0.22
N LYS A 112 21.59 -12.48 0.33
CA LYS A 112 20.65 -13.43 0.91
C LYS A 112 19.98 -14.33 -0.13
N SER A 113 19.86 -13.86 -1.38
CA SER A 113 19.23 -14.60 -2.47
C SER A 113 20.21 -15.57 -3.16
N ILE A 114 21.53 -15.43 -2.96
CA ILE A 114 22.55 -16.29 -3.59
C ILE A 114 22.31 -17.78 -3.37
N PRO A 115 22.05 -18.29 -2.15
CA PRO A 115 21.87 -19.73 -1.95
C PRO A 115 20.71 -20.32 -2.77
N GLU A 116 19.59 -19.59 -2.85
CA GLU A 116 18.41 -19.99 -3.62
C GLU A 116 18.68 -19.89 -5.13
N LEU A 117 19.43 -18.87 -5.55
CA LEU A 117 19.88 -18.73 -6.94
C LEU A 117 20.81 -19.89 -7.35
N GLU A 118 21.77 -20.26 -6.49
CA GLU A 118 22.68 -21.38 -6.73
C GLU A 118 21.92 -22.72 -6.85
N GLU A 119 20.91 -22.93 -6.00
CA GLU A 119 20.03 -24.09 -6.06
C GLU A 119 19.23 -24.14 -7.36
N ALA A 120 18.66 -23.00 -7.79
CA ALA A 120 17.85 -22.92 -9.00
C ALA A 120 18.65 -23.13 -10.29
N ILE A 121 19.88 -22.61 -10.35
CA ILE A 121 20.76 -22.76 -11.53
C ILE A 121 21.62 -24.03 -11.46
N GLY A 122 21.69 -24.70 -10.30
CA GLY A 122 22.50 -25.89 -10.08
C GLY A 122 24.01 -25.64 -10.15
N LYS A 123 24.45 -24.39 -9.97
CA LYS A 123 25.84 -23.95 -10.05
C LYS A 123 26.17 -22.97 -8.94
N LYS A 124 27.41 -22.98 -8.48
CA LYS A 124 27.90 -22.00 -7.53
C LYS A 124 28.19 -20.67 -8.21
N ILE A 125 27.72 -19.58 -7.61
CA ILE A 125 27.97 -18.22 -8.04
C ILE A 125 29.24 -17.74 -7.31
N SER A 126 30.27 -17.34 -8.07
CA SER A 126 31.52 -16.88 -7.47
C SER A 126 31.38 -15.48 -6.87
N GLN A 127 32.23 -15.14 -5.89
CA GLN A 127 32.25 -13.80 -5.32
C GLN A 127 32.51 -12.72 -6.38
N GLU A 128 33.31 -13.01 -7.41
CA GLU A 128 33.55 -12.07 -8.52
C GLU A 128 32.26 -11.78 -9.31
N GLN A 129 31.38 -12.76 -9.49
CA GLN A 129 30.09 -12.59 -10.16
C GLN A 129 29.13 -11.78 -9.28
N ILE A 130 29.09 -12.07 -7.98
CA ILE A 130 28.32 -11.31 -7.00
C ILE A 130 28.76 -9.85 -7.01
N ASP A 131 30.06 -9.59 -6.94
CA ASP A 131 30.63 -8.23 -6.97
C ASP A 131 30.34 -7.52 -8.29
N LYS A 132 30.33 -8.26 -9.41
CA LYS A 132 29.93 -7.72 -10.72
C LYS A 132 28.45 -7.32 -10.74
N ILE A 133 27.56 -8.13 -10.18
CA ILE A 133 26.13 -7.80 -10.04
C ILE A 133 25.98 -6.53 -9.19
N LYS A 134 26.60 -6.52 -8.00
CA LYS A 134 26.56 -5.39 -7.07
C LYS A 134 27.07 -4.11 -7.72
N THR A 135 28.22 -4.17 -8.38
CA THR A 135 28.83 -3.03 -9.07
C THR A 135 27.93 -2.50 -10.19
N LYS A 136 27.29 -3.37 -10.98
CA LYS A 136 26.32 -2.96 -12.02
C LYS A 136 25.07 -2.26 -11.42
N LEU A 137 24.69 -2.58 -10.19
CA LEU A 137 23.53 -1.99 -9.50
C LEU A 137 23.86 -0.76 -8.65
N THR A 138 25.05 -0.66 -8.07
CA THR A 138 25.41 0.38 -7.09
C THR A 138 26.32 1.48 -7.65
N ASN A 139 26.93 1.29 -8.82
CA ASN A 139 27.74 2.33 -9.45
C ASN A 139 26.94 3.63 -9.64
N LYS A 140 27.64 4.78 -9.59
CA LYS A 140 27.03 6.11 -9.78
C LYS A 140 26.29 6.27 -11.11
N ASP A 141 26.69 5.53 -12.13
CA ASP A 141 26.05 5.48 -13.45
C ASP A 141 25.09 4.29 -13.62
N SER A 142 24.77 3.58 -12.53
CA SER A 142 23.81 2.48 -12.58
C SER A 142 22.47 2.98 -13.10
N LEU A 143 21.85 2.12 -13.90
CA LEU A 143 20.56 2.40 -14.53
C LEU A 143 19.48 2.60 -13.46
N LEU A 144 19.60 1.92 -12.31
CA LEU A 144 18.75 2.10 -11.13
C LEU A 144 18.89 3.51 -10.51
N GLN A 145 20.10 3.96 -10.16
CA GLN A 145 20.30 5.31 -9.60
C GLN A 145 19.82 6.39 -10.56
N ASN A 146 20.10 6.24 -11.85
CA ASN A 146 19.69 7.20 -12.87
C ASN A 146 18.17 7.21 -13.06
N LYS A 147 17.50 6.05 -13.09
CA LYS A 147 16.03 5.96 -13.11
C LYS A 147 15.43 6.63 -11.89
N ILE A 148 15.99 6.39 -10.71
CA ILE A 148 15.53 6.98 -9.45
C ILE A 148 15.67 8.51 -9.48
N LYS A 149 16.88 9.03 -9.74
CA LYS A 149 17.16 10.48 -9.78
C LYS A 149 16.31 11.19 -10.83
N ASN A 150 16.26 10.65 -12.04
CA ASN A 150 15.44 11.22 -13.12
C ASN A 150 13.95 11.23 -12.76
N THR A 151 13.45 10.21 -12.05
CA THR A 151 12.04 10.16 -11.62
C THR A 151 11.77 11.20 -10.55
N VAL A 152 12.65 11.34 -9.55
CA VAL A 152 12.53 12.37 -8.51
C VAL A 152 12.58 13.77 -9.12
N GLU A 153 13.55 14.03 -10.01
CA GLU A 153 13.71 15.32 -10.68
C GLU A 153 12.51 15.64 -11.57
N LYS A 154 12.00 14.67 -12.33
CA LYS A 154 10.75 14.83 -13.11
C LYS A 154 9.58 15.19 -12.20
N ILE A 155 9.43 14.57 -11.03
CA ILE A 155 8.33 14.88 -10.12
C ILE A 155 8.51 16.27 -9.48
N GLN A 156 9.74 16.65 -9.13
CA GLN A 156 10.06 17.97 -8.58
C GLN A 156 9.83 19.10 -9.59
N THR A 157 10.08 18.86 -10.87
CA THR A 157 9.90 19.83 -11.96
C THR A 157 8.51 19.76 -12.62
N SER A 158 7.71 18.74 -12.29
CA SER A 158 6.36 18.54 -12.81
C SER A 158 5.33 19.57 -12.31
N ALA A 159 4.18 19.57 -13.00
CA ALA A 159 3.02 20.34 -12.61
C ALA A 159 2.61 20.14 -11.13
N PRO A 160 1.99 21.15 -10.48
CA PRO A 160 1.63 21.10 -9.07
C PRO A 160 0.72 19.92 -8.69
N LYS A 161 -0.04 19.39 -9.65
CA LYS A 161 -0.87 18.18 -9.46
C LYS A 161 -0.04 16.96 -9.08
N THR A 162 1.16 16.78 -9.65
CA THR A 162 2.04 15.64 -9.34
C THR A 162 2.63 15.78 -7.93
N LYS A 163 3.06 16.99 -7.54
CA LYS A 163 3.49 17.28 -6.15
C LYS A 163 2.35 17.05 -5.14
N GLN A 164 1.11 17.34 -5.53
CA GLN A 164 -0.06 17.09 -4.67
C GLN A 164 -0.33 15.60 -4.45
N ILE A 165 -0.04 14.73 -5.42
CA ILE A 165 -0.15 13.27 -5.26
C ILE A 165 0.83 12.80 -4.18
N ILE A 166 2.09 13.24 -4.23
CA ILE A 166 3.11 12.87 -3.22
C ILE A 166 2.76 13.39 -1.83
N LYS A 167 2.26 14.63 -1.72
CA LYS A 167 1.76 15.17 -0.45
C LYS A 167 0.56 14.38 0.09
N THR A 168 -0.33 13.94 -0.80
CA THR A 168 -1.50 13.14 -0.42
C THR A 168 -1.06 11.76 0.06
N TYR A 169 -0.09 11.13 -0.62
CA TYR A 169 0.53 9.89 -0.15
C TYR A 169 1.14 10.07 1.24
N ASP A 170 1.97 11.10 1.46
CA ASP A 170 2.60 11.38 2.76
C ASP A 170 1.58 11.52 3.90
N ILE A 171 0.51 12.29 3.67
CA ILE A 171 -0.58 12.42 4.64
C ILE A 171 -1.28 11.08 4.86
N LEU A 172 -1.59 10.35 3.79
CA LEU A 172 -2.34 9.10 3.87
C LEU A 172 -1.52 7.93 4.42
N SER A 173 -0.19 7.90 4.31
CA SER A 173 0.65 6.84 4.85
C SER A 173 1.05 7.08 6.32
N ASN A 174 0.87 8.31 6.81
CA ASN A 174 1.32 8.71 8.15
C ASN A 174 0.49 8.09 9.29
N ASN A 175 1.18 7.72 10.37
CA ASN A 175 0.60 7.25 11.63
C ASN A 175 -0.33 8.28 12.30
N LEU A 176 -0.07 9.59 12.15
CA LEU A 176 -0.95 10.63 12.71
C LEU A 176 -2.36 10.57 12.11
N THR A 177 -2.47 10.39 10.79
CA THR A 177 -3.75 10.26 10.08
C THR A 177 -4.53 9.05 10.58
N LYS A 178 -3.85 7.93 10.81
CA LYS A 178 -4.43 6.72 11.41
C LYS A 178 -5.07 7.01 12.77
N ILE A 179 -4.33 7.68 13.66
CA ILE A 179 -4.79 8.02 15.01
C ILE A 179 -6.00 8.97 14.94
N ILE A 180 -5.94 10.00 14.11
CA ILE A 180 -7.04 10.96 13.92
C ILE A 180 -8.30 10.25 13.43
N CYS A 181 -8.18 9.32 12.48
CA CYS A 181 -9.33 8.56 11.98
C CYS A 181 -9.95 7.67 13.07
N ILE A 182 -9.13 6.96 13.86
CA ILE A 182 -9.61 6.11 14.96
C ILE A 182 -10.37 6.96 15.99
N ILE A 183 -9.79 8.08 16.42
CA ILE A 183 -10.44 9.00 17.36
C ILE A 183 -11.75 9.54 16.77
N GLY A 184 -11.74 9.92 15.49
CA GLY A 184 -12.93 10.40 14.77
C GLY A 184 -14.07 9.38 14.77
N ILE A 185 -13.76 8.11 14.49
CA ILE A 185 -14.76 7.03 14.51
C ILE A 185 -15.35 6.87 15.92
N ILE A 186 -14.51 6.86 16.96
CA ILE A 186 -14.97 6.73 18.35
C ILE A 186 -15.92 7.88 18.71
N ILE A 187 -15.55 9.13 18.38
CA ILE A 187 -16.39 10.31 18.64
C ILE A 187 -17.74 10.17 17.93
N ILE A 188 -17.76 9.75 16.65
CA ILE A 188 -18.99 9.58 15.88
C ILE A 188 -19.89 8.52 16.52
N VAL A 189 -19.33 7.38 16.95
CA VAL A 189 -20.06 6.31 17.64
C VAL A 189 -20.71 6.82 18.93
N VAL A 190 -19.96 7.57 19.75
CA VAL A 190 -20.49 8.15 21.00
C VAL A 190 -21.63 9.14 20.70
N LEU A 191 -21.44 10.03 19.71
CA LEU A 191 -22.46 10.99 19.30
C LEU A 191 -23.74 10.30 18.83
N LEU A 192 -23.62 9.24 18.03
CA LEU A 192 -24.75 8.43 17.58
C LEU A 192 -25.50 7.79 18.75
N GLY A 193 -24.81 7.35 19.80
CA GLY A 193 -25.43 6.83 21.02
C GLY A 193 -26.22 7.91 21.78
N VAL A 194 -25.61 9.08 21.97
CA VAL A 194 -26.21 10.22 22.71
C VAL A 194 -27.45 10.76 22.01
N ILE A 195 -27.38 11.00 20.69
CA ILE A 195 -28.49 11.57 19.89
C ILE A 195 -29.73 10.67 19.93
N ASN A 196 -29.51 9.36 19.86
CA ASN A 196 -30.58 8.38 19.80
C ASN A 196 -31.18 8.05 21.17
N LYS A 197 -30.60 8.55 22.27
CA LYS A 197 -31.01 8.27 23.66
C LYS A 197 -31.26 6.77 23.90
N SER A 198 -30.48 5.92 23.23
CA SER A 198 -30.63 4.47 23.24
C SER A 198 -29.25 3.85 23.22
N TYR A 199 -29.01 2.95 24.18
CA TYR A 199 -27.74 2.26 24.34
C TYR A 199 -27.36 1.37 23.15
N PHE A 200 -28.29 1.09 22.23
CA PHE A 200 -28.09 0.10 21.17
C PHE A 200 -28.32 0.65 19.75
N LYS A 201 -28.94 1.83 19.58
CA LYS A 201 -29.16 2.38 18.23
C LYS A 201 -27.87 2.80 17.51
N TRP A 202 -26.77 3.02 18.22
CA TRP A 202 -25.47 3.29 17.60
C TRP A 202 -24.97 2.09 16.81
N THR A 203 -25.23 0.85 17.26
CA THR A 203 -24.78 -0.36 16.53
C THR A 203 -25.47 -0.51 15.18
N LEU A 204 -26.72 -0.05 15.05
CA LEU A 204 -27.44 -0.01 13.77
C LEU A 204 -26.74 0.92 12.77
N PHE A 205 -26.51 2.17 13.14
CA PHE A 205 -25.89 3.16 12.26
C PHE A 205 -24.42 2.83 11.96
N SER A 206 -23.69 2.33 12.95
CA SER A 206 -22.32 1.86 12.76
C SER A 206 -22.27 0.62 11.85
N GLY A 207 -23.21 -0.31 12.02
CA GLY A 207 -23.33 -1.51 11.16
C GLY A 207 -23.64 -1.16 9.71
N ILE A 208 -24.59 -0.25 9.46
CA ILE A 208 -24.90 0.26 8.11
C ILE A 208 -23.68 0.96 7.52
N GLY A 209 -23.02 1.84 8.26
CA GLY A 209 -21.84 2.55 7.77
C GLY A 209 -20.71 1.59 7.40
N LEU A 210 -20.43 0.59 8.23
CA LEU A 210 -19.41 -0.43 7.94
C LEU A 210 -19.76 -1.31 6.74
N LEU A 211 -21.03 -1.67 6.54
CA LEU A 211 -21.48 -2.37 5.33
C LEU A 211 -21.26 -1.52 4.07
N VAL A 212 -21.68 -0.25 4.10
CA VAL A 212 -21.52 0.66 2.96
C VAL A 212 -20.04 0.89 2.67
N SER A 213 -19.21 1.13 3.70
CA SER A 213 -17.76 1.20 3.54
C SER A 213 -17.17 -0.08 2.98
N GLY A 214 -17.63 -1.25 3.43
CA GLY A 214 -17.19 -2.56 2.93
C GLY A 214 -17.46 -2.73 1.43
N ILE A 215 -18.65 -2.36 0.97
CA ILE A 215 -19.01 -2.38 -0.46
C ILE A 215 -18.15 -1.41 -1.26
N LEU A 216 -17.98 -0.17 -0.77
CA LEU A 216 -17.17 0.85 -1.44
C LEU A 216 -15.70 0.43 -1.54
N LEU A 217 -15.13 -0.10 -0.47
CA LEU A 217 -13.73 -0.55 -0.41
C LEU A 217 -13.48 -1.84 -1.19
N GLY A 218 -14.42 -2.79 -1.16
CA GLY A 218 -14.24 -4.10 -1.79
C GLY A 218 -14.57 -4.13 -3.29
N LEU A 219 -15.46 -3.26 -3.77
CA LEU A 219 -15.90 -3.25 -5.16
C LEU A 219 -15.50 -1.99 -5.92
N PHE A 220 -15.76 -0.81 -5.36
CA PHE A 220 -15.61 0.44 -6.11
C PHE A 220 -14.18 0.99 -6.11
N LEU A 221 -13.50 0.93 -4.97
CA LEU A 221 -12.13 1.44 -4.85
C LEU A 221 -11.14 0.67 -5.74
N PRO A 222 -11.15 -0.67 -5.81
CA PRO A 222 -10.29 -1.43 -6.71
C PRO A 222 -10.50 -1.04 -8.18
N LEU A 223 -11.76 -0.89 -8.61
CA LEU A 223 -12.08 -0.42 -9.97
C LEU A 223 -11.50 0.98 -10.27
N ALA A 224 -11.56 1.88 -9.28
CA ALA A 224 -10.98 3.22 -9.42
C ALA A 224 -9.44 3.18 -9.48
N VAL A 225 -8.80 2.32 -8.69
CA VAL A 225 -7.34 2.11 -8.70
C VAL A 225 -6.90 1.56 -10.06
N ASN A 226 -7.57 0.54 -10.58
CA ASN A 226 -7.24 -0.04 -11.89
C ASN A 226 -7.39 1.00 -13.02
N ALA A 227 -8.36 1.91 -12.94
CA ALA A 227 -8.47 3.02 -13.90
C ALA A 227 -7.31 4.03 -13.76
N MET A 228 -6.79 4.21 -12.54
CA MET A 228 -5.63 5.07 -12.27
C MET A 228 -4.31 4.44 -12.70
N GLU A 229 -4.17 3.12 -12.72
CA GLU A 229 -2.96 2.41 -13.20
C GLU A 229 -2.54 2.89 -14.59
N PHE A 230 -3.50 2.97 -15.52
CA PHE A 230 -3.26 3.49 -16.87
C PHE A 230 -2.69 4.92 -16.84
N THR A 231 -3.21 5.76 -15.94
CA THR A 231 -2.83 7.17 -15.85
C THR A 231 -1.46 7.33 -15.19
N ILE A 232 -1.22 6.66 -14.07
CA ILE A 232 0.03 6.77 -13.32
C ILE A 232 1.15 6.05 -14.07
N GLY A 233 0.92 4.83 -14.51
CA GLY A 233 1.88 4.03 -15.26
C GLY A 233 2.31 4.74 -16.54
N MET A 234 1.41 4.96 -17.50
CA MET A 234 1.81 5.44 -18.81
C MET A 234 2.07 6.94 -18.90
N ARG A 235 1.39 7.80 -18.12
CA ARG A 235 1.59 9.26 -18.23
C ARG A 235 2.60 9.82 -17.27
N ILE A 236 2.77 9.22 -16.09
CA ILE A 236 3.68 9.76 -15.06
C ILE A 236 5.00 8.97 -15.07
N LEU A 237 4.92 7.64 -15.07
CA LEU A 237 6.09 6.78 -14.95
C LEU A 237 6.64 6.30 -16.31
N GLY A 238 5.83 6.37 -17.37
CA GLY A 238 6.20 5.90 -18.71
C GLY A 238 6.32 4.38 -18.81
N MET A 239 5.68 3.63 -17.92
CA MET A 239 5.77 2.17 -17.83
C MET A 239 4.41 1.55 -17.46
N SER A 240 4.20 0.28 -17.79
CA SER A 240 3.07 -0.47 -17.24
C SER A 240 3.32 -0.74 -15.76
N ILE A 241 2.36 -0.40 -14.91
CA ILE A 241 2.36 -0.74 -13.49
C ILE A 241 1.13 -1.59 -13.19
N ASP A 242 1.28 -2.54 -12.29
CA ASP A 242 0.19 -3.29 -11.68
C ASP A 242 0.10 -2.87 -10.22
N ILE A 243 -1.07 -2.41 -9.76
CA ILE A 243 -1.26 -1.97 -8.38
C ILE A 243 -2.03 -3.06 -7.62
N PRO A 244 -1.40 -3.75 -6.66
CA PRO A 244 -2.05 -4.85 -5.96
C PRO A 244 -3.17 -4.35 -5.03
N VAL A 245 -4.42 -4.59 -5.41
CA VAL A 245 -5.63 -4.13 -4.69
C VAL A 245 -6.15 -5.10 -3.64
N ASP A 246 -5.51 -6.24 -3.43
CA ASP A 246 -5.97 -7.31 -2.52
C ASP A 246 -6.17 -6.82 -1.08
N SER A 247 -5.31 -5.89 -0.64
CA SER A 247 -5.41 -5.28 0.69
C SER A 247 -6.69 -4.46 0.89
N LEU A 248 -7.19 -3.80 -0.18
CA LEU A 248 -8.46 -3.07 -0.15
C LEU A 248 -9.65 -4.02 -0.16
N TRP A 249 -9.58 -5.11 -0.94
CA TRP A 249 -10.62 -6.13 -0.97
C TRP A 249 -10.79 -6.80 0.40
N MET A 250 -9.67 -7.20 1.01
CA MET A 250 -9.66 -7.77 2.37
C MET A 250 -10.19 -6.78 3.42
N SER A 251 -9.82 -5.51 3.32
CA SER A 251 -10.37 -4.45 4.18
C SER A 251 -11.89 -4.31 4.00
N GLY A 252 -12.37 -4.38 2.74
CA GLY A 252 -13.79 -4.37 2.42
C GLY A 252 -14.56 -5.52 3.04
N LEU A 253 -14.02 -6.74 2.95
CA LEU A 253 -14.61 -7.94 3.59
C LEU A 253 -14.66 -7.83 5.10
N ILE A 254 -13.59 -7.38 5.74
CA ILE A 254 -13.53 -7.21 7.20
C ILE A 254 -14.57 -6.17 7.65
N CYS A 255 -14.63 -5.01 6.98
CA CYS A 255 -15.64 -4.00 7.28
C CYS A 255 -17.06 -4.52 7.08
N GLY A 256 -17.31 -5.22 5.97
CA GLY A 256 -18.61 -5.83 5.69
C GLY A 256 -19.02 -6.85 6.76
N GLY A 257 -18.11 -7.75 7.14
CA GLY A 257 -18.34 -8.76 8.17
C GLY A 257 -18.66 -8.16 9.55
N ILE A 258 -17.87 -7.17 9.99
CA ILE A 258 -18.14 -6.44 11.24
C ILE A 258 -19.49 -5.72 11.16
N GLY A 259 -19.81 -5.13 10.00
CA GLY A 259 -21.10 -4.48 9.76
C GLY A 259 -22.29 -5.41 9.97
N ILE A 260 -22.23 -6.63 9.40
CA ILE A 260 -23.26 -7.67 9.57
C ILE A 260 -23.39 -8.05 11.05
N ILE A 261 -22.29 -8.29 11.75
CA ILE A 261 -22.29 -8.68 13.17
C ILE A 261 -22.98 -7.59 14.02
N LEU A 262 -22.67 -6.31 13.79
CA LEU A 262 -23.29 -5.20 14.51
C LEU A 262 -24.79 -5.09 14.26
N LEU A 263 -25.25 -5.38 13.03
CA LEU A 263 -26.68 -5.44 12.71
C LEU A 263 -27.38 -6.60 13.41
N VAL A 264 -26.77 -7.77 13.50
CA VAL A 264 -27.31 -8.91 14.25
C VAL A 264 -27.42 -8.57 15.73
N ILE A 265 -26.37 -7.97 16.31
CA ILE A 265 -26.37 -7.48 17.70
C ILE A 265 -27.51 -6.49 17.93
N TYR A 266 -27.70 -5.54 17.00
CA TYR A 266 -28.82 -4.60 17.05
C TYR A 266 -30.19 -5.33 17.06
N MET A 267 -30.40 -6.29 16.16
CA MET A 267 -31.65 -7.05 16.08
C MET A 267 -31.96 -7.79 17.39
N VAL A 268 -30.97 -8.46 17.98
CA VAL A 268 -31.12 -9.20 19.24
C VAL A 268 -31.44 -8.24 20.39
N LEU A 269 -30.71 -7.13 20.50
CA LEU A 269 -30.89 -6.17 21.60
C LEU A 269 -32.20 -5.40 21.48
N ASN A 270 -32.62 -5.02 20.27
CA ASN A 270 -33.91 -4.37 20.04
C ASN A 270 -35.09 -5.29 20.37
N ARG A 271 -34.94 -6.61 20.15
CA ARG A 271 -35.95 -7.61 20.53
C ARG A 271 -36.02 -7.84 22.04
N LYS A 272 -34.88 -7.78 22.74
CA LYS A 272 -34.77 -8.04 24.18
C LYS A 272 -35.09 -6.80 25.05
N TYR A 273 -34.83 -5.61 24.53
CA TYR A 273 -35.07 -4.33 25.22
C TYR A 273 -35.82 -3.34 24.29
N PRO A 274 -37.11 -3.61 23.99
CA PRO A 274 -37.93 -2.63 23.28
C PRO A 274 -37.94 -1.32 24.07
N THR A 275 -37.77 -0.21 23.36
CA THR A 275 -37.60 1.15 23.89
C THR A 275 -38.46 1.42 25.12
N TYR A 276 -37.84 1.69 26.27
CA TYR A 276 -38.49 2.30 27.42
C TYR A 276 -38.95 3.70 27.00
N ASP A 277 -40.21 3.85 26.61
CA ASP A 277 -40.89 5.14 26.65
C ASP A 277 -40.98 5.52 28.13
N ARG A 278 -40.03 6.34 28.60
CA ARG A 278 -40.21 7.04 29.87
C ARG A 278 -41.34 8.04 29.68
N HIS A 279 -42.56 7.59 29.93
CA HIS A 279 -43.65 8.46 30.35
C HIS A 279 -43.26 9.03 31.71
N TYR A 280 -42.71 10.24 31.71
CA TYR A 280 -42.75 11.08 32.90
C TYR A 280 -44.19 11.58 33.02
N TYR A 281 -44.92 11.01 33.98
CA TYR A 281 -46.14 11.60 34.54
C TYR A 281 -45.80 12.93 35.22
#